data_AF-A0A9D1LUI5-F1
#
_entry.id   AF-A0A9D1LUI5-F1
#
_cell.length_a   1.000
_cell.length_b   1.000
_cell.length_c   1.000
_cell.angle_alpha   90.00
_cell.angle_beta   90.00
_cell.angle_gamma   90.00
#
_symmetry.space_group_name_H-M   'P 1'
#
loop_
_entity.id
_entity.type
_entity.pdbx_description
1 polymer ?
#
loop_
_entity_poly.entity_id
_entity_poly.type
_entity_poly.pdbx_seq_one_letter_code
_entity_poly.pdbx_strand_id
1 'polypeptide(L)'
;MQAERRLALGVLAFYHRNLGKMCGPYSRAYVVDSTASVHMVDFWLYSVLGIKTISALDEMFDKEKRNRVMHGSRWFETVQFIWVSNCEYHAGEKMIEEALARGFPYEVRATCEYSSSRCDASGGNEDAIYPAGENEISCYMTEEYAVGVSKVPFHNGIQTESFYLMCKNCDKVKHSKDLQAVYLRYVLNDEKPLTMQLLGDRGRKIGLMNKNMGFIGYRPDKKLVGETVTSLKLSILIPQLYDAPVQIVCKERDIYLRIYNTFVAFYALNQGGDVRVEKTDAFTMVSLYNYAGEEKTFTLEEYFDTVNGVLFAVADASECSFEAFMQREKSISDKLIKTSHSRQSRLRTVCFEYEGKSLELEYDVACCGIKYSLVDNILAENTY
;
A
#
# COMPACT_ATOMS: atom_id res chain seq x y z
N MET A 1 -28.43 -6.93 11.17
CA MET A 1 -27.62 -7.42 12.31
C MET A 1 -26.44 -8.33 11.91
N GLN A 2 -26.62 -9.51 11.30
CA GLN A 2 -25.46 -10.39 11.01
C GLN A 2 -24.43 -9.77 10.03
N ALA A 3 -24.89 -9.17 8.93
CA ALA A 3 -24.02 -8.50 7.97
C ALA A 3 -23.21 -7.36 8.61
N GLU A 4 -23.88 -6.53 9.40
CA GLU A 4 -23.26 -5.43 10.14
C GLU A 4 -22.17 -5.90 11.10
N ARG A 5 -22.42 -6.96 11.87
CA ARG A 5 -21.42 -7.54 12.78
C ARG A 5 -20.19 -8.06 12.02
N ARG A 6 -20.39 -8.67 10.84
CA ARG A 6 -19.28 -9.10 9.98
C ARG A 6 -18.47 -7.90 9.47
N LEU A 7 -19.13 -6.82 9.06
CA LEU A 7 -18.45 -5.59 8.65
C LEU A 7 -17.66 -4.98 9.81
N ALA A 8 -18.27 -4.88 10.99
CA ALA A 8 -17.59 -4.37 12.18
C ALA A 8 -16.38 -5.23 12.57
N LEU A 9 -16.50 -6.56 12.53
CA LEU A 9 -15.38 -7.47 12.75
C LEU A 9 -14.27 -7.26 11.71
N GLY A 10 -14.63 -7.08 10.44
CA GLY A 10 -13.67 -6.76 9.38
C GLY A 10 -12.90 -5.48 9.68
N VAL A 11 -13.58 -4.40 10.06
CA VAL A 11 -12.91 -3.15 10.46
C VAL A 11 -12.02 -3.37 11.68
N LEU A 12 -12.53 -4.04 12.72
CA LEU A 12 -11.77 -4.30 13.95
C LEU A 12 -10.54 -5.18 13.75
N ALA A 13 -10.57 -6.11 12.80
CA ALA A 13 -9.43 -6.97 12.47
C ALA A 13 -8.28 -6.19 11.84
N PHE A 14 -8.58 -5.13 11.07
CA PHE A 14 -7.56 -4.26 10.46
C PHE A 14 -7.21 -3.03 11.30
N TYR A 15 -7.90 -2.80 12.43
CA TYR A 15 -7.55 -1.76 13.37
C TYR A 15 -6.21 -2.05 14.09
N HIS A 16 -5.51 -1.04 14.59
CA HIS A 16 -4.27 -1.23 15.36
C HIS A 16 -4.29 -0.41 16.64
N ARG A 17 -4.51 -1.08 17.76
CA ARG A 17 -4.74 -0.42 19.05
C ARG A 17 -3.59 0.51 19.50
N ASN A 18 -2.33 0.14 19.24
CA ASN A 18 -1.18 0.97 19.64
C ASN A 18 -0.95 2.17 18.72
N LEU A 19 -1.46 2.13 17.48
CA LEU A 19 -1.36 3.24 16.52
C LEU A 19 -2.64 4.08 16.53
N GLY A 20 -3.73 3.56 17.11
CA GLY A 20 -5.01 4.24 17.20
C GLY A 20 -5.70 4.42 15.84
N LYS A 21 -5.38 3.56 14.85
CA LYS A 21 -5.74 3.73 13.43
C LYS A 21 -6.11 2.43 12.74
N MET A 22 -6.87 2.55 11.65
CA MET A 22 -7.01 1.50 10.65
C MET A 22 -5.71 1.29 9.90
N CYS A 23 -5.36 0.05 9.65
CA CYS A 23 -4.23 -0.32 8.80
C CYS A 23 -4.75 -0.68 7.41
N GLY A 24 -3.98 -0.34 6.39
CA GLY A 24 -4.26 -0.74 5.02
C GLY A 24 -4.19 -2.27 4.82
N PRO A 25 -4.34 -2.74 3.57
CA PRO A 25 -4.46 -1.95 2.35
C PRO A 25 -5.80 -1.20 2.23
N TYR A 26 -5.86 -0.16 1.40
CA TYR A 26 -7.07 0.64 1.17
C TYR A 26 -7.54 0.53 -0.28
N SER A 27 -8.83 0.25 -0.49
CA SER A 27 -9.43 0.12 -1.83
C SER A 27 -9.69 1.46 -2.52
N ARG A 28 -10.01 2.51 -1.75
CA ARG A 28 -10.25 3.86 -2.24
C ARG A 28 -9.64 4.87 -1.28
N ALA A 29 -8.32 4.94 -1.30
CA ALA A 29 -7.56 5.89 -0.52
C ALA A 29 -7.67 7.30 -1.09
N TYR A 30 -7.98 8.21 -0.19
CA TYR A 30 -7.80 9.63 -0.37
C TYR A 30 -6.48 10.03 0.29
N VAL A 31 -6.14 11.32 0.18
CA VAL A 31 -4.96 11.86 0.84
C VAL A 31 -4.94 11.53 2.33
N VAL A 32 -6.08 11.73 3.01
CA VAL A 32 -6.23 11.49 4.45
C VAL A 32 -5.81 10.09 4.85
N ASP A 33 -6.24 9.08 4.08
CA ASP A 33 -5.88 7.68 4.32
C ASP A 33 -4.39 7.46 4.07
N SER A 34 -3.90 7.93 2.93
CA SER A 34 -2.50 7.75 2.49
C SER A 34 -1.48 8.41 3.42
N THR A 35 -1.93 9.39 4.21
CA THR A 35 -1.09 10.20 5.10
C THR A 35 -1.28 9.87 6.57
N ALA A 36 -2.00 8.79 6.90
CA ALA A 36 -2.38 8.41 8.26
C ALA A 36 -3.11 9.54 9.04
N SER A 37 -3.74 10.47 8.33
CA SER A 37 -4.57 11.52 8.94
C SER A 37 -5.89 10.94 9.43
N VAL A 38 -6.60 11.67 10.30
CA VAL A 38 -7.91 11.23 10.77
C VAL A 38 -8.95 11.23 9.65
N HIS A 39 -9.71 10.14 9.57
CA HIS A 39 -10.84 9.99 8.65
C HIS A 39 -12.11 9.52 9.38
N MET A 40 -13.20 9.40 8.63
CA MET A 40 -14.53 8.99 9.10
C MET A 40 -14.52 7.67 9.87
N VAL A 41 -13.69 6.71 9.49
CA VAL A 41 -13.60 5.42 10.19
C VAL A 41 -13.05 5.56 11.61
N ASP A 42 -12.10 6.47 11.83
CA ASP A 42 -11.55 6.72 13.17
C ASP A 42 -12.60 7.33 14.11
N PHE A 43 -13.43 8.22 13.56
CA PHE A 43 -14.57 8.78 14.28
C PHE A 43 -15.61 7.70 14.58
N TRP A 44 -15.95 6.83 13.62
CA TRP A 44 -16.87 5.72 13.84
C TRP A 44 -16.39 4.79 14.97
N LEU A 45 -15.12 4.37 14.95
CA LEU A 45 -14.53 3.54 16.00
C LEU A 45 -14.65 4.18 17.38
N TYR A 46 -14.42 5.49 17.47
CA TYR A 46 -14.57 6.23 18.72
C TYR A 46 -16.03 6.42 19.14
N SER A 47 -16.86 7.02 18.29
CA SER A 47 -18.20 7.47 18.65
C SER A 47 -19.20 6.32 18.77
N VAL A 48 -18.99 5.24 18.01
CA VAL A 48 -19.92 4.10 17.94
C VAL A 48 -19.43 2.94 18.77
N LEU A 49 -18.13 2.59 18.68
CA LEU A 49 -17.60 1.42 19.38
C LEU A 49 -16.92 1.75 20.71
N GLY A 50 -16.81 3.04 21.07
CA GLY A 50 -16.14 3.48 22.30
C GLY A 50 -14.62 3.19 22.30
N ILE A 51 -14.03 2.93 21.14
CA ILE A 51 -12.62 2.56 21.01
C ILE A 51 -11.77 3.82 21.05
N LYS A 52 -10.74 3.81 21.89
CA LYS A 52 -9.79 4.90 21.95
C LYS A 52 -8.95 4.96 20.67
N THR A 53 -9.29 5.88 19.79
CA THR A 53 -8.50 6.22 18.60
C THR A 53 -7.73 7.53 18.80
N ILE A 54 -6.93 7.93 17.81
CA ILE A 54 -6.52 9.32 17.70
C ILE A 54 -7.80 10.17 17.58
N SER A 55 -7.95 11.16 18.45
CA SER A 55 -9.19 11.95 18.57
C SER A 55 -9.45 12.76 17.29
N ALA A 56 -10.42 12.30 16.51
CA ALA A 56 -10.87 12.97 15.29
C ALA A 56 -11.33 14.40 15.54
N LEU A 57 -12.01 14.63 16.66
CA LEU A 57 -12.48 15.95 17.04
C LEU A 57 -11.32 16.86 17.43
N ASP A 58 -10.39 16.39 18.26
CA ASP A 58 -9.25 17.23 18.63
C ASP A 58 -8.45 17.61 17.39
N GLU A 59 -8.19 16.66 16.49
CA GLU A 59 -7.49 16.97 15.24
C GLU A 59 -8.28 17.92 14.32
N MET A 60 -9.60 17.82 14.28
CA MET A 60 -10.45 18.67 13.44
C MET A 60 -10.58 20.11 13.94
N PHE A 61 -10.50 20.32 15.25
CA PHE A 61 -10.70 21.64 15.87
C PHE A 61 -9.39 22.28 16.38
N ASP A 62 -8.25 21.59 16.29
CA ASP A 62 -6.94 22.11 16.66
C ASP A 62 -6.52 23.28 15.75
N LYS A 63 -6.43 24.48 16.34
CA LYS A 63 -6.11 25.73 15.64
C LYS A 63 -4.62 25.89 15.33
N GLU A 64 -3.75 25.09 15.93
CA GLU A 64 -2.29 25.25 15.81
C GLU A 64 -1.70 24.46 14.63
N LYS A 65 -2.48 23.56 14.02
CA LYS A 65 -2.00 22.64 12.97
C LYS A 65 -2.21 23.20 11.56
N ARG A 66 -1.21 23.91 11.03
CA ARG A 66 -1.20 24.51 9.67
C ARG A 66 -1.15 23.51 8.51
N ASN A 67 -0.79 22.24 8.74
CA ASN A 67 -0.58 21.22 7.69
C ASN A 67 -1.57 20.03 7.78
N ARG A 68 -2.78 20.23 8.29
CA ARG A 68 -3.76 19.13 8.39
C ARG A 68 -4.23 18.71 6.99
N VAL A 69 -4.25 17.40 6.76
CA VAL A 69 -5.00 16.82 5.65
C VAL A 69 -6.43 16.58 6.09
N MET A 70 -7.39 17.09 5.33
CA MET A 70 -8.80 16.83 5.55
C MET A 70 -9.42 16.22 4.29
N HIS A 71 -10.46 15.41 4.47
CA HIS A 71 -11.22 14.90 3.35
C HIS A 71 -12.13 16.01 2.82
N GLY A 72 -11.73 16.65 1.72
CA GLY A 72 -12.47 17.77 1.15
C GLY A 72 -12.32 19.04 2.00
N SER A 73 -13.28 19.28 2.91
CA SER A 73 -13.24 20.44 3.82
C SER A 73 -13.65 20.03 5.22
N ARG A 74 -13.33 20.87 6.21
CA ARG A 74 -13.76 20.67 7.59
C ARG A 74 -15.28 20.47 7.71
N TRP A 75 -16.07 21.23 6.95
CA TRP A 75 -17.54 21.10 6.97
C TRP A 75 -18.01 19.78 6.36
N PHE A 76 -17.38 19.36 5.27
CA PHE A 76 -17.67 18.06 4.64
C PHE A 76 -17.37 16.90 5.60
N GLU A 77 -16.19 16.91 6.23
CA GLU A 77 -15.79 15.92 7.23
C GLU A 77 -16.73 15.94 8.46
N THR A 78 -17.12 17.13 8.93
CA THR A 78 -18.10 17.27 10.03
C THR A 78 -19.44 16.63 9.67
N VAL A 79 -19.94 16.84 8.46
CA VAL A 79 -21.20 16.22 7.99
C VAL A 79 -21.06 14.69 7.94
N GLN A 80 -19.91 14.16 7.54
CA GLN A 80 -19.65 12.72 7.60
C GLN A 80 -19.70 12.18 9.03
N PHE A 81 -19.10 12.89 9.99
CA PHE A 81 -19.15 12.51 11.40
C PHE A 81 -20.58 12.54 11.94
N ILE A 82 -21.36 13.58 11.63
CA ILE A 82 -22.78 13.66 11.98
C ILE A 82 -23.54 12.49 11.37
N TRP A 83 -23.32 12.18 10.09
CA TRP A 83 -24.01 11.08 9.43
C TRP A 83 -23.77 9.75 10.15
N VAL A 84 -22.50 9.45 10.46
CA VAL A 84 -22.11 8.25 11.20
C VAL A 84 -22.70 8.24 12.61
N SER A 85 -22.72 9.36 13.33
CA SER A 85 -23.28 9.41 14.69
C SER A 85 -24.80 9.29 14.75
N ASN A 86 -25.51 9.47 13.63
CA ASN A 86 -26.97 9.40 13.57
C ASN A 86 -27.51 8.02 13.15
N CYS A 87 -26.64 7.02 13.02
CA CYS A 87 -27.04 5.64 12.74
C CYS A 87 -27.12 4.80 14.02
N GLU A 88 -28.01 3.81 14.03
CA GLU A 88 -28.05 2.78 15.05
C GLU A 88 -27.13 1.62 14.66
N TYR A 89 -26.34 1.14 15.62
CA TYR A 89 -25.35 0.09 15.41
C TYR A 89 -25.53 -1.06 16.40
N HIS A 90 -25.25 -2.28 15.95
CA HIS A 90 -25.46 -3.55 16.66
C HIS A 90 -24.17 -4.37 16.77
N ALA A 91 -23.02 -3.69 16.77
CA ALA A 91 -21.74 -4.30 17.13
C ALA A 91 -21.80 -4.77 18.59
N GLY A 92 -21.55 -6.06 18.83
CA GLY A 92 -21.64 -6.61 20.18
C GLY A 92 -20.42 -6.23 21.03
N GLU A 93 -20.63 -5.81 22.27
CA GLU A 93 -19.56 -5.41 23.21
C GLU A 93 -18.45 -6.47 23.32
N LYS A 94 -18.84 -7.74 23.48
CA LYS A 94 -17.91 -8.87 23.54
C LYS A 94 -16.97 -8.96 22.33
N MET A 95 -17.46 -8.68 21.13
CA MET A 95 -16.64 -8.70 19.90
C MET A 95 -15.61 -7.56 19.92
N ILE A 96 -15.98 -6.40 20.44
CA ILE A 96 -15.07 -5.26 20.59
C ILE A 96 -13.99 -5.59 21.62
N GLU A 97 -14.38 -6.14 22.77
CA GLU A 97 -13.45 -6.58 23.82
C GLU A 97 -12.44 -7.61 23.29
N GLU A 98 -12.91 -8.66 22.62
CA GLU A 98 -12.08 -9.71 22.03
C GLU A 98 -11.14 -9.12 20.96
N ALA A 99 -11.64 -8.24 20.10
CA ALA A 99 -10.81 -7.55 19.12
C ALA A 99 -9.68 -6.77 19.81
N LEU A 100 -9.99 -5.97 20.83
CA LEU A 100 -8.98 -5.15 21.52
C LEU A 100 -7.99 -5.97 22.36
N ALA A 101 -8.40 -7.14 22.86
CA ALA A 101 -7.58 -8.02 23.68
C ALA A 101 -6.52 -8.82 22.90
N ARG A 102 -6.54 -8.81 21.57
CA ARG A 102 -5.57 -9.58 20.74
C ARG A 102 -4.12 -9.22 21.07
N GLY A 103 -3.21 -10.19 21.06
CA GLY A 103 -1.77 -9.94 21.22
C GLY A 103 -1.12 -9.33 19.98
N PHE A 104 0.16 -8.95 20.09
CA PHE A 104 1.05 -8.75 18.94
C PHE A 104 2.16 -9.82 18.99
N PRO A 105 2.68 -10.29 17.84
CA PRO A 105 2.25 -9.93 16.50
C PRO A 105 0.85 -10.45 16.16
N TYR A 106 0.17 -9.78 15.24
CA TYR A 106 -1.16 -10.16 14.76
C TYR A 106 -1.19 -10.18 13.24
N GLU A 107 -1.75 -11.25 12.66
CA GLU A 107 -1.93 -11.40 11.23
C GLU A 107 -3.42 -11.54 10.93
N VAL A 108 -3.87 -10.80 9.93
CA VAL A 108 -5.22 -10.92 9.38
C VAL A 108 -5.13 -11.11 7.87
N ARG A 109 -5.94 -12.04 7.37
CA ARG A 109 -6.23 -12.19 5.94
C ARG A 109 -7.74 -12.17 5.75
N ALA A 110 -8.19 -11.51 4.71
CA ALA A 110 -9.59 -11.43 4.35
C ALA A 110 -9.76 -11.45 2.84
N THR A 111 -10.89 -12.00 2.40
CA THR A 111 -11.33 -11.90 1.02
C THR A 111 -12.28 -10.72 0.87
N CYS A 112 -12.23 -10.05 -0.28
CA CYS A 112 -13.16 -9.00 -0.65
C CYS A 112 -13.47 -9.06 -2.15
N GLU A 113 -14.54 -8.39 -2.57
CA GLU A 113 -14.95 -8.35 -3.98
C GLU A 113 -14.68 -6.96 -4.57
N TYR A 114 -14.44 -6.91 -5.87
CA TYR A 114 -14.37 -5.67 -6.62
C TYR A 114 -15.17 -5.78 -7.92
N SER A 115 -15.85 -4.70 -8.30
CA SER A 115 -16.59 -4.68 -9.55
C SER A 115 -15.65 -4.50 -10.74
N SER A 116 -16.17 -4.84 -11.92
CA SER A 116 -15.52 -4.48 -13.17
C SER A 116 -15.33 -2.97 -13.26
N SER A 117 -14.29 -2.56 -13.97
CA SER A 117 -13.96 -1.16 -14.17
C SER A 117 -13.27 -0.95 -15.50
N ARG A 118 -13.29 0.28 -15.99
CA ARG A 118 -12.48 0.69 -17.12
C ARG A 118 -11.25 1.44 -16.64
N CYS A 119 -10.21 1.44 -17.44
CA CYS A 119 -8.96 2.16 -17.20
C CYS A 119 -9.18 3.70 -17.15
N ASP A 120 -10.30 4.22 -17.66
CA ASP A 120 -10.70 5.60 -17.53
C ASP A 120 -11.62 5.83 -16.32
N ALA A 121 -11.15 6.60 -15.35
CA ALA A 121 -12.06 7.21 -14.37
C ALA A 121 -12.82 8.43 -14.95
N SER A 122 -12.49 8.85 -16.18
CA SER A 122 -12.81 10.16 -16.77
C SER A 122 -13.60 10.12 -18.08
N GLY A 123 -14.14 8.97 -18.53
CA GLY A 123 -14.93 8.88 -19.77
C GLY A 123 -14.09 8.85 -21.06
N GLY A 124 -12.84 8.37 -21.00
CA GLY A 124 -11.98 8.15 -22.15
C GLY A 124 -12.31 6.86 -22.93
N ASN A 125 -12.04 6.87 -24.24
CA ASN A 125 -12.23 5.75 -25.16
C ASN A 125 -11.21 4.62 -24.94
N GLU A 126 -11.30 3.90 -23.82
CA GLU A 126 -10.59 2.62 -23.68
C GLU A 126 -11.56 1.42 -23.66
N ASP A 127 -11.29 0.46 -24.55
CA ASP A 127 -11.97 -0.84 -24.61
C ASP A 127 -11.48 -1.82 -23.52
N ALA A 128 -10.47 -1.44 -22.74
CA ALA A 128 -9.89 -2.31 -21.71
C ALA A 128 -10.79 -2.35 -20.46
N ILE A 129 -11.63 -3.37 -20.39
CA ILE A 129 -12.44 -3.69 -19.21
C ILE A 129 -11.60 -4.58 -18.28
N TYR A 130 -11.32 -4.08 -17.08
CA TYR A 130 -10.87 -4.92 -15.98
C TYR A 130 -12.08 -5.69 -15.43
N PRO A 131 -12.03 -7.03 -15.37
CA PRO A 131 -13.16 -7.82 -14.91
C PRO A 131 -13.42 -7.58 -13.42
N ALA A 132 -14.64 -7.88 -12.99
CA ALA A 132 -14.94 -8.05 -11.56
C ALA A 132 -14.22 -9.30 -11.04
N GLY A 133 -14.00 -9.37 -9.73
CA GLY A 133 -13.39 -10.56 -9.14
C GLY A 133 -13.31 -10.51 -7.62
N GLU A 134 -12.75 -11.60 -7.10
CA GLU A 134 -12.36 -11.72 -5.69
C GLU A 134 -10.91 -11.27 -5.52
N ASN A 135 -10.64 -10.66 -4.38
CA ASN A 135 -9.34 -10.19 -3.96
C ASN A 135 -9.03 -10.73 -2.58
N GLU A 136 -7.75 -10.84 -2.28
CA GLU A 136 -7.25 -11.16 -0.96
C GLU A 136 -6.49 -9.95 -0.43
N ILE A 137 -6.78 -9.56 0.80
CA ILE A 137 -6.05 -8.54 1.53
C ILE A 137 -5.45 -9.16 2.77
N SER A 138 -4.22 -8.76 3.08
CA SER A 138 -3.51 -9.23 4.25
C SER A 138 -2.91 -8.06 5.01
N CYS A 139 -2.87 -8.15 6.33
CA CYS A 139 -2.16 -7.20 7.17
C CYS A 139 -1.42 -7.93 8.30
N TYR A 140 -0.18 -7.51 8.53
CA TYR A 140 0.66 -7.95 9.63
C TYR A 140 0.98 -6.78 10.55
N MET A 141 0.80 -6.98 11.85
CA MET A 141 0.91 -5.94 12.87
C MET A 141 1.84 -6.38 13.99
N THR A 142 2.71 -5.47 14.44
CA THR A 142 3.53 -5.60 15.65
C THR A 142 3.15 -4.52 16.66
N GLU A 143 3.90 -4.33 17.74
CA GLU A 143 3.64 -3.17 18.61
C GLU A 143 4.01 -1.83 17.97
N GLU A 144 4.92 -1.83 16.98
CA GLU A 144 5.56 -0.65 16.40
C GLU A 144 4.98 -0.27 15.03
N TYR A 145 4.53 -1.24 14.25
CA TYR A 145 4.07 -1.00 12.88
C TYR A 145 2.98 -1.96 12.41
N ALA A 146 2.34 -1.59 11.31
CA ALA A 146 1.43 -2.42 10.54
C ALA A 146 1.75 -2.31 9.05
N VAL A 147 1.87 -3.44 8.36
CA VAL A 147 2.04 -3.51 6.92
C VAL A 147 0.87 -4.26 6.29
N GLY A 148 0.26 -3.66 5.27
CA GLY A 148 -0.88 -4.21 4.57
C GLY A 148 -0.59 -4.37 3.07
N VAL A 149 -1.04 -5.48 2.50
CA VAL A 149 -0.90 -5.80 1.08
C VAL A 149 -2.23 -6.27 0.50
N SER A 150 -2.59 -5.77 -0.69
CA SER A 150 -3.69 -6.33 -1.49
C SER A 150 -3.14 -7.13 -2.68
N LYS A 151 -3.72 -8.32 -2.92
CA LYS A 151 -3.31 -9.22 -4.01
C LYS A 151 -3.52 -8.59 -5.37
N VAL A 152 -4.65 -7.91 -5.57
CA VAL A 152 -4.93 -7.08 -6.74
C VAL A 152 -5.49 -5.72 -6.31
N PRO A 153 -5.45 -4.68 -7.16
CA PRO A 153 -6.02 -3.40 -6.82
C PRO A 153 -7.55 -3.39 -7.00
N PHE A 154 -8.24 -2.53 -6.23
CA PHE A 154 -9.66 -2.27 -6.40
C PHE A 154 -9.92 -1.46 -7.68
N HIS A 155 -10.95 -1.84 -8.45
CA HIS A 155 -11.28 -1.27 -9.76
C HIS A 155 -10.04 -1.13 -10.68
N ASN A 156 -9.76 0.08 -11.17
CA ASN A 156 -8.63 0.40 -12.03
C ASN A 156 -7.32 0.61 -11.26
N GLY A 157 -7.39 0.76 -9.94
CA GLY A 157 -6.23 0.89 -9.06
C GLY A 157 -5.72 2.30 -8.81
N ILE A 158 -6.30 3.33 -9.46
CA ILE A 158 -5.80 4.72 -9.38
C ILE A 158 -5.78 5.25 -7.93
N GLN A 159 -6.75 4.84 -7.12
CA GLN A 159 -6.89 5.24 -5.72
C GLN A 159 -6.70 4.05 -4.75
N THR A 160 -5.96 3.01 -5.15
CA THR A 160 -5.78 1.82 -4.30
C THR A 160 -4.40 1.81 -3.67
N GLU A 161 -4.35 1.64 -2.35
CA GLU A 161 -3.13 1.37 -1.59
C GLU A 161 -2.91 -0.14 -1.46
N SER A 162 -2.38 -0.77 -2.51
CA SER A 162 -2.05 -2.20 -2.47
C SER A 162 -0.83 -2.54 -1.63
N PHE A 163 -0.03 -1.53 -1.26
CA PHE A 163 0.97 -1.63 -0.21
C PHE A 163 0.81 -0.41 0.67
N TYR A 164 0.69 -0.64 1.98
CA TYR A 164 0.59 0.43 2.95
C TYR A 164 1.29 0.01 4.24
N LEU A 165 2.34 0.72 4.60
CA LEU A 165 3.00 0.61 5.89
C LEU A 165 2.61 1.83 6.73
N MET A 166 2.23 1.57 7.98
CA MET A 166 2.02 2.60 8.99
C MET A 166 2.84 2.23 10.23
N CYS A 167 3.57 3.18 10.77
CA CYS A 167 4.45 2.94 11.92
C CYS A 167 4.44 4.13 12.88
N LYS A 168 4.86 3.87 14.12
CA LYS A 168 5.13 4.92 15.09
C LYS A 168 6.28 5.80 14.62
N ASN A 169 6.17 7.09 14.90
CA ASN A 169 7.27 8.05 14.79
C ASN A 169 7.68 8.60 16.17
N CYS A 170 7.18 8.00 17.26
CA CYS A 170 7.53 8.34 18.63
C CYS A 170 7.16 7.20 19.60
N ASP A 171 7.53 7.35 20.88
CA ASP A 171 7.24 6.35 21.92
C ASP A 171 5.73 6.12 22.16
N LYS A 172 4.91 7.18 22.09
CA LYS A 172 3.48 7.15 22.44
C LYS A 172 2.65 7.97 21.47
N VAL A 173 1.91 7.26 20.62
CA VAL A 173 1.00 7.86 19.64
C VAL A 173 -0.19 8.54 20.33
N LYS A 174 -0.41 9.82 20.00
CA LYS A 174 -1.58 10.60 20.43
C LYS A 174 -2.25 11.33 19.27
N HIS A 175 -1.48 11.63 18.22
CA HIS A 175 -1.88 12.42 17.07
C HIS A 175 -1.39 11.76 15.77
N SER A 176 -1.96 12.15 14.63
CA SER A 176 -1.52 11.68 13.31
C SER A 176 -0.08 12.07 12.99
N LYS A 177 0.45 13.16 13.57
CA LYS A 177 1.87 13.54 13.45
C LYS A 177 2.84 12.57 14.14
N ASP A 178 2.33 11.76 15.04
CA ASP A 178 3.10 10.75 15.77
C ASP A 178 3.22 9.44 14.97
N LEU A 179 2.68 9.42 13.75
CA LEU A 179 2.67 8.30 12.82
C LEU A 179 3.42 8.69 11.54
N GLN A 180 3.90 7.67 10.85
CA GLN A 180 4.43 7.79 9.49
C GLN A 180 3.82 6.72 8.61
N ALA A 181 3.37 7.15 7.42
CA ALA A 181 2.93 6.26 6.35
C ALA A 181 4.02 6.07 5.30
N VAL A 182 4.05 4.89 4.68
CA VAL A 182 4.83 4.60 3.47
C VAL A 182 3.96 3.82 2.50
N TYR A 183 3.88 4.27 1.25
CA TYR A 183 3.06 3.64 0.23
C TYR A 183 3.69 3.74 -1.16
N LEU A 184 3.09 3.08 -2.16
CA LEU A 184 3.66 2.96 -3.50
C LEU A 184 2.76 3.60 -4.56
N ARG A 185 3.37 4.30 -5.53
CA ARG A 185 2.70 4.78 -6.75
C ARG A 185 3.52 4.55 -7.98
N TYR A 186 2.86 4.19 -9.07
CA TYR A 186 3.45 4.29 -10.40
C TYR A 186 3.17 5.68 -10.99
N VAL A 187 4.22 6.38 -11.42
CA VAL A 187 4.16 7.77 -11.89
C VAL A 187 4.63 7.83 -13.34
N LEU A 188 3.84 8.52 -14.16
CA LEU A 188 4.09 8.77 -15.58
C LEU A 188 4.42 10.26 -15.79
N ASN A 189 5.42 10.60 -16.60
CA ASN A 189 5.76 11.97 -17.00
C ASN A 189 5.93 12.97 -15.85
N ASP A 190 6.45 12.48 -14.71
CA ASP A 190 6.57 13.25 -13.48
C ASP A 190 5.24 13.94 -13.09
N GLU A 191 4.13 13.24 -13.35
CA GLU A 191 2.76 13.68 -13.05
C GLU A 191 2.72 14.26 -11.65
N LYS A 192 2.20 15.49 -11.58
CA LYS A 192 2.04 16.17 -10.31
C LYS A 192 0.92 15.52 -9.51
N PRO A 193 0.96 15.64 -8.17
CA PRO A 193 -0.13 15.20 -7.31
C PRO A 193 -1.51 15.70 -7.79
N LEU A 194 -2.51 14.79 -7.84
CA LEU A 194 -3.92 15.05 -8.18
C LEU A 194 -4.55 16.11 -7.26
N THR A 195 -4.08 16.18 -6.02
CA THR A 195 -4.30 17.26 -5.05
C THR A 195 -2.95 17.54 -4.39
N MET A 196 -2.82 18.54 -3.51
CA MET A 196 -1.52 18.87 -2.88
C MET A 196 -0.74 17.65 -2.31
N GLN A 197 -1.41 16.54 -2.03
CA GLN A 197 -0.87 15.43 -1.24
C GLN A 197 -1.29 14.02 -1.75
N LEU A 198 -2.05 13.88 -2.86
CA LEU A 198 -2.38 12.56 -3.44
C LEU A 198 -1.83 12.45 -4.86
N LEU A 199 -0.92 11.53 -5.10
CA LEU A 199 -0.53 11.12 -6.45
C LEU A 199 -1.45 10.00 -6.92
N GLY A 200 -1.96 10.12 -8.15
CA GLY A 200 -2.72 9.04 -8.79
C GLY A 200 -1.78 7.89 -9.09
N ASP A 201 -2.26 6.65 -8.97
CA ASP A 201 -1.48 5.50 -9.38
C ASP A 201 -1.73 5.17 -10.84
N ARG A 202 -0.69 5.31 -11.68
CA ARG A 202 -0.71 4.93 -13.10
C ARG A 202 -0.27 3.48 -13.31
N GLY A 203 -0.47 2.61 -12.32
CA GLY A 203 0.01 1.24 -12.34
C GLY A 203 -1.01 0.20 -11.86
N ARG A 204 -0.99 -0.96 -12.51
CA ARG A 204 -1.68 -2.18 -12.05
C ARG A 204 -0.72 -3.01 -11.21
N LYS A 205 -1.26 -3.59 -10.15
CA LYS A 205 -0.49 -4.14 -9.04
C LYS A 205 -0.81 -5.61 -8.82
N ILE A 206 0.18 -6.35 -8.35
CA ILE A 206 -0.01 -7.71 -7.86
C ILE A 206 0.76 -7.84 -6.55
N GLY A 207 0.08 -8.24 -5.49
CA GLY A 207 0.65 -8.38 -4.16
C GLY A 207 0.72 -9.83 -3.69
N LEU A 208 1.77 -10.14 -2.94
CA LEU A 208 1.88 -11.36 -2.12
C LEU A 208 2.60 -10.99 -0.82
N MET A 209 2.15 -11.53 0.31
CA MET A 209 2.73 -11.22 1.62
C MET A 209 2.87 -12.48 2.47
N ASN A 210 3.99 -12.58 3.18
CA ASN A 210 4.20 -13.51 4.29
C ASN A 210 4.63 -12.68 5.51
N LYS A 211 3.67 -12.39 6.40
CA LYS A 211 3.90 -11.58 7.61
C LYS A 211 4.53 -10.23 7.27
N ASN A 212 5.77 -10.02 7.72
CA ASN A 212 6.53 -8.77 7.61
C ASN A 212 7.32 -8.63 6.30
N MET A 213 7.22 -9.58 5.38
CA MET A 213 7.86 -9.53 4.07
C MET A 213 6.87 -9.78 2.95
N GLY A 214 7.17 -9.30 1.75
CA GLY A 214 6.26 -9.45 0.63
C GLY A 214 6.82 -8.96 -0.70
N PHE A 215 5.94 -8.97 -1.69
CA PHE A 215 6.18 -8.56 -3.05
C PHE A 215 5.03 -7.68 -3.52
N ILE A 216 5.37 -6.61 -4.25
CA ILE A 216 4.41 -5.85 -5.05
C ILE A 216 4.95 -5.70 -6.46
N GLY A 217 4.34 -6.41 -7.39
CA GLY A 217 4.57 -6.30 -8.82
C GLY A 217 3.79 -5.14 -9.40
N TYR A 218 4.44 -4.37 -10.26
CA TYR A 218 3.84 -3.25 -10.96
C TYR A 218 3.96 -3.43 -12.46
N ARG A 219 2.92 -3.01 -13.16
CA ARG A 219 2.98 -2.66 -14.58
C ARG A 219 2.31 -1.29 -14.78
N PRO A 220 2.75 -0.49 -15.75
CA PRO A 220 2.04 0.71 -16.15
C PRO A 220 0.60 0.40 -16.55
N ASP A 221 -0.25 1.43 -16.51
CA ASP A 221 -1.55 1.43 -17.17
C ASP A 221 -1.39 1.25 -18.70
N LYS A 222 -2.37 0.60 -19.34
CA LYS A 222 -2.35 0.31 -20.77
C LYS A 222 -2.35 1.57 -21.64
N LYS A 223 -2.83 2.71 -21.13
CA LYS A 223 -2.74 4.03 -21.77
C LYS A 223 -1.33 4.45 -22.16
N LEU A 224 -0.31 3.87 -21.53
CA LEU A 224 1.08 4.03 -21.94
C LEU A 224 1.27 3.76 -23.45
N VAL A 225 0.49 2.83 -24.02
CA VAL A 225 0.50 2.56 -25.46
C VAL A 225 -0.21 3.68 -26.20
N GLY A 226 0.56 4.50 -26.91
CA GLY A 226 0.04 5.64 -27.67
C GLY A 226 0.14 6.99 -26.95
N GLU A 227 0.39 7.02 -25.63
CA GLU A 227 0.74 8.26 -24.92
C GLU A 227 2.20 8.65 -25.19
N THR A 228 2.47 9.95 -25.23
CA THR A 228 3.84 10.48 -25.24
C THR A 228 4.42 10.41 -23.84
N VAL A 229 5.61 9.83 -23.70
CA VAL A 229 6.24 9.52 -22.42
C VAL A 229 7.63 10.12 -22.35
N THR A 230 7.90 10.87 -21.29
CA THR A 230 9.22 11.42 -20.92
C THR A 230 9.82 10.72 -19.72
N SER A 231 8.98 10.22 -18.80
CA SER A 231 9.43 9.46 -17.63
C SER A 231 8.41 8.42 -17.16
N LEU A 232 8.91 7.33 -16.58
CA LEU A 232 8.13 6.23 -16.05
C LEU A 232 8.82 5.65 -14.82
N LYS A 233 8.19 5.71 -13.65
CA LYS A 233 8.84 5.33 -12.39
C LYS A 233 7.89 4.74 -11.37
N LEU A 234 8.32 3.69 -10.66
CA LEU A 234 7.69 3.24 -9.43
C LEU A 234 8.28 4.01 -8.26
N SER A 235 7.44 4.69 -7.47
CA SER A 235 7.87 5.55 -6.38
C SER A 235 7.39 5.03 -5.03
N ILE A 236 8.31 4.97 -4.08
CA ILE A 236 8.01 4.83 -2.66
C ILE A 236 7.77 6.24 -2.12
N LEU A 237 6.58 6.46 -1.55
CA LEU A 237 6.16 7.75 -1.03
C LEU A 237 6.16 7.77 0.48
N ILE A 238 6.74 8.83 1.00
CA ILE A 238 6.89 9.10 2.43
C ILE A 238 6.37 10.52 2.66
N PRO A 239 5.10 10.69 3.10
CA PRO A 239 4.54 12.01 3.38
C PRO A 239 5.41 12.82 4.35
N GLN A 240 5.55 14.12 4.10
CA GLN A 240 6.37 15.07 4.87
C GLN A 240 5.53 16.11 5.63
N LEU A 241 4.27 15.80 5.94
CA LEU A 241 3.31 16.76 6.51
C LEU A 241 3.74 17.35 7.86
N TYR A 242 4.53 16.59 8.62
CA TYR A 242 4.87 16.87 10.01
C TYR A 242 6.38 16.87 10.27
N ASP A 243 7.20 17.01 9.22
CA ASP A 243 8.67 17.03 9.31
C ASP A 243 9.27 15.83 10.07
N ALA A 244 8.61 14.67 9.97
CA ALA A 244 9.05 13.44 10.61
C ALA A 244 10.42 13.02 10.05
N PRO A 245 11.44 12.82 10.90
CA PRO A 245 12.76 12.44 10.43
C PRO A 245 12.74 11.00 9.93
N VAL A 246 12.93 10.83 8.62
CA VAL A 246 13.11 9.52 7.99
C VAL A 246 14.52 9.43 7.45
N GLN A 247 15.28 8.46 7.95
CA GLN A 247 16.60 8.16 7.40
C GLN A 247 16.42 7.24 6.18
N ILE A 248 16.98 7.66 5.05
CA ILE A 248 16.92 6.93 3.78
C ILE A 248 18.35 6.59 3.36
N VAL A 249 18.60 5.30 3.13
CA VAL A 249 19.88 4.80 2.64
C VAL A 249 19.63 4.00 1.38
N CYS A 250 20.20 4.43 0.26
CA CYS A 250 20.17 3.68 -0.99
C CYS A 250 21.54 2.99 -1.17
N LYS A 251 21.55 1.66 -1.26
CA LYS A 251 22.75 0.88 -1.62
C LYS A 251 22.50 0.20 -2.94
N GLU A 252 23.17 0.68 -3.98
CA GLU A 252 22.87 0.32 -5.37
C GLU A 252 21.40 0.62 -5.68
N ARG A 253 20.54 -0.40 -5.61
CA ARG A 253 19.11 -0.33 -5.89
C ARG A 253 18.24 -0.72 -4.71
N ASP A 254 18.86 -1.21 -3.65
CA ASP A 254 18.19 -1.51 -2.40
C ASP A 254 17.96 -0.20 -1.64
N ILE A 255 16.74 -0.03 -1.14
CA ILE A 255 16.32 1.17 -0.44
C ILE A 255 15.98 0.77 0.98
N TYR A 256 16.68 1.37 1.94
CA TYR A 256 16.49 1.13 3.36
C TYR A 256 15.95 2.39 4.02
N LEU A 257 14.86 2.25 4.76
CA LEU A 257 14.26 3.31 5.55
C LEU A 257 14.41 2.98 7.04
N ARG A 258 14.74 3.99 7.83
CA ARG A 258 14.54 3.96 9.27
C ARG A 258 13.59 5.08 9.67
N ILE A 259 12.50 4.68 10.30
CA ILE A 259 11.47 5.55 10.83
C ILE A 259 11.34 5.23 12.30
N TYR A 260 11.92 6.07 13.17
CA TYR A 260 11.98 5.82 14.61
C TYR A 260 12.56 4.41 14.90
N ASN A 261 11.74 3.48 15.42
CA ASN A 261 12.09 2.09 15.72
C ASN A 261 11.77 1.11 14.60
N THR A 262 11.14 1.52 13.50
CA THR A 262 10.78 0.65 12.37
C THR A 262 11.82 0.75 11.26
N PHE A 263 12.26 -0.40 10.74
CA PHE A 263 13.16 -0.52 9.62
C PHE A 263 12.44 -1.16 8.44
N VAL A 264 12.69 -0.64 7.24
CA VAL A 264 12.06 -1.11 6.01
C VAL A 264 13.12 -1.29 4.96
N ALA A 265 13.11 -2.42 4.26
CA ALA A 265 13.90 -2.63 3.07
C ALA A 265 12.97 -2.78 1.87
N PHE A 266 13.30 -2.13 0.76
CA PHE A 266 12.72 -2.36 -0.54
C PHE A 266 13.82 -2.83 -1.49
N TYR A 267 13.63 -3.99 -2.11
CA TYR A 267 14.54 -4.54 -3.10
C TYR A 267 13.90 -4.42 -4.47
N ALA A 268 14.55 -3.66 -5.36
CA ALA A 268 14.05 -3.39 -6.70
C ALA A 268 14.05 -4.65 -7.56
N LEU A 269 12.97 -4.86 -8.33
CA LEU A 269 12.85 -6.03 -9.20
C LEU A 269 13.10 -5.72 -10.68
N ASN A 270 12.97 -4.46 -11.13
CA ASN A 270 13.34 -4.12 -12.50
C ASN A 270 14.86 -4.31 -12.71
N GLN A 271 15.30 -4.92 -13.83
CA GLN A 271 16.73 -5.16 -14.07
C GLN A 271 17.51 -3.95 -14.62
N GLY A 272 16.86 -2.82 -14.86
CA GLY A 272 17.51 -1.56 -15.26
C GLY A 272 16.89 -0.33 -14.61
N GLY A 273 17.59 0.80 -14.71
CA GLY A 273 17.12 2.12 -14.29
C GLY A 273 17.76 2.67 -13.01
N ASP A 274 17.75 4.00 -12.90
CA ASP A 274 18.29 4.73 -11.75
C ASP A 274 17.33 4.68 -10.55
N VAL A 275 17.91 4.74 -9.35
CA VAL A 275 17.18 5.11 -8.14
C VAL A 275 17.42 6.59 -7.85
N ARG A 276 16.35 7.38 -7.73
CA ARG A 276 16.45 8.80 -7.42
C ARG A 276 15.63 9.14 -6.18
N VAL A 277 16.15 10.05 -5.37
CA VAL A 277 15.47 10.59 -4.20
C VAL A 277 15.07 12.03 -4.50
N GLU A 278 13.77 12.28 -4.50
CA GLU A 278 13.18 13.60 -4.73
C GLU A 278 12.48 14.05 -3.46
N LYS A 279 12.73 15.30 -3.04
CA LYS A 279 12.05 15.89 -1.88
C LYS A 279 11.19 17.05 -2.36
N THR A 280 9.96 17.07 -1.88
CA THR A 280 9.01 18.16 -2.05
C THR A 280 8.47 18.56 -0.67
N ASP A 281 7.72 19.66 -0.61
CA ASP A 281 7.05 20.08 0.63
C ASP A 281 6.01 19.06 1.13
N ALA A 282 5.46 18.22 0.23
CA ALA A 282 4.41 17.27 0.57
C ALA A 282 4.93 15.85 0.86
N PHE A 283 5.98 15.42 0.18
CA PHE A 283 6.52 14.06 0.28
C PHE A 283 8.01 13.99 -0.08
N THR A 284 8.64 12.96 0.48
CA THR A 284 9.87 12.38 -0.09
C THR A 284 9.48 11.21 -0.97
N MET A 285 9.97 11.19 -2.21
CA MET A 285 9.84 10.07 -3.14
C MET A 285 11.20 9.40 -3.33
N VAL A 286 11.21 8.08 -3.24
CA VAL A 286 12.33 7.26 -3.71
C VAL A 286 11.85 6.46 -4.92
N SER A 287 12.34 6.81 -6.10
CA SER A 287 11.79 6.35 -7.37
C SER A 287 12.74 5.39 -8.08
N LEU A 288 12.19 4.25 -8.50
CA LEU A 288 12.79 3.23 -9.36
C LEU A 288 12.34 3.47 -10.80
N TYR A 289 13.23 3.97 -11.64
CA TYR A 289 12.89 4.34 -13.02
C TYR A 289 12.81 3.12 -13.94
N ASN A 290 11.77 3.06 -14.76
CA ASN A 290 11.72 2.24 -15.97
C ASN A 290 12.22 3.01 -17.18
N TYR A 291 11.94 4.32 -17.23
CA TYR A 291 12.32 5.19 -18.34
C TYR A 291 12.49 6.64 -17.88
N ALA A 292 13.51 7.32 -18.37
CA ALA A 292 13.66 8.77 -18.28
C ALA A 292 14.50 9.23 -19.47
N GLY A 293 13.96 10.11 -20.32
CA GLY A 293 14.67 10.54 -21.52
C GLY A 293 13.82 11.42 -22.43
N GLU A 294 14.17 11.40 -23.71
CA GLU A 294 13.42 12.11 -24.76
C GLU A 294 11.97 11.63 -24.86
N GLU A 295 11.10 12.43 -25.46
CA GLU A 295 9.73 12.03 -25.71
C GLU A 295 9.67 10.79 -26.62
N LYS A 296 8.99 9.73 -26.17
CA LYS A 296 8.69 8.58 -27.01
C LYS A 296 7.29 8.03 -26.78
N THR A 297 6.81 7.24 -27.73
CA THR A 297 5.58 6.47 -27.60
C THR A 297 5.93 4.99 -27.45
N PHE A 298 5.34 4.32 -26.47
CA PHE A 298 5.57 2.90 -26.25
C PHE A 298 4.75 2.06 -27.22
N THR A 299 5.38 1.07 -27.85
CA THR A 299 4.70 0.00 -28.56
C THR A 299 4.00 -0.94 -27.59
N LEU A 300 3.06 -1.75 -28.10
CA LEU A 300 2.41 -2.78 -27.28
C LEU A 300 3.41 -3.81 -26.74
N GLU A 301 4.46 -4.12 -27.49
CA GLU A 301 5.52 -5.03 -27.04
C GLU A 301 6.34 -4.41 -25.90
N GLU A 302 6.82 -3.17 -26.07
CA GLU A 302 7.54 -2.47 -25.01
C GLU A 302 6.70 -2.32 -23.75
N TYR A 303 5.39 -2.04 -23.87
CA TYR A 303 4.48 -1.94 -22.74
C TYR A 303 4.51 -3.20 -21.87
N PHE A 304 4.37 -4.39 -22.47
CA PHE A 304 4.36 -5.61 -21.67
C PHE A 304 5.74 -6.02 -21.15
N ASP A 305 6.81 -5.56 -21.79
CA ASP A 305 8.18 -5.76 -21.29
C ASP A 305 8.53 -4.73 -20.19
N THR A 306 7.73 -3.68 -20.06
CA THR A 306 7.86 -2.65 -19.03
C THR A 306 7.18 -3.11 -17.74
N VAL A 307 7.90 -3.89 -16.95
CA VAL A 307 7.49 -4.29 -15.60
C VAL A 307 8.40 -3.66 -14.54
N ASN A 308 7.85 -3.47 -13.36
CA ASN A 308 8.59 -3.02 -12.18
C ASN A 308 8.03 -3.71 -10.94
N GLY A 309 8.59 -3.43 -9.78
CA GLY A 309 8.09 -3.94 -8.52
C GLY A 309 9.15 -3.84 -7.44
N VAL A 310 8.70 -4.11 -6.24
CA VAL A 310 9.57 -4.19 -5.07
C VAL A 310 9.26 -5.45 -4.30
N LEU A 311 10.30 -6.10 -3.81
CA LEU A 311 10.20 -6.95 -2.64
C LEU A 311 10.37 -6.05 -1.41
N PHE A 312 9.75 -6.41 -0.30
CA PHE A 312 9.93 -5.68 0.94
C PHE A 312 10.13 -6.60 2.13
N ALA A 313 10.83 -6.08 3.13
CA ALA A 313 10.91 -6.64 4.47
C ALA A 313 10.79 -5.50 5.48
N VAL A 314 10.10 -5.75 6.59
CA VAL A 314 9.95 -4.81 7.70
C VAL A 314 10.42 -5.47 8.98
N ALA A 315 11.14 -4.75 9.81
CA ALA A 315 11.54 -5.18 11.14
C ALA A 315 11.43 -4.00 12.11
N ASP A 316 11.60 -4.25 13.40
CA ASP A 316 11.77 -3.19 14.37
C ASP A 316 13.07 -3.32 15.19
N ALA A 317 13.37 -2.26 15.94
CA ALA A 317 14.59 -2.11 16.71
C ALA A 317 14.70 -3.12 17.88
N SER A 318 13.62 -3.84 18.22
CA SER A 318 13.70 -4.94 19.19
C SER A 318 14.34 -6.19 18.60
N GLU A 319 14.30 -6.36 17.28
CA GLU A 319 14.85 -7.52 16.58
C GLU A 319 16.36 -7.36 16.26
N CYS A 320 16.77 -6.17 15.84
CA CYS A 320 18.15 -5.92 15.40
C CYS A 320 18.48 -4.41 15.37
N SER A 321 19.73 -4.05 15.06
CA SER A 321 20.07 -2.67 14.68
C SER A 321 19.77 -2.41 13.20
N PHE A 322 19.66 -1.14 12.81
CA PHE A 322 19.43 -0.78 11.41
C PHE A 322 20.58 -1.24 10.50
N GLU A 323 21.82 -1.20 11.00
CA GLU A 323 22.99 -1.69 10.28
C GLU A 323 22.96 -3.20 10.05
N ALA A 324 22.55 -3.96 11.08
CA ALA A 324 22.38 -5.42 10.97
C ALA A 324 21.22 -5.78 10.04
N PHE A 325 20.12 -5.04 10.11
CA PHE A 325 18.97 -5.19 9.20
C PHE A 325 19.38 -5.06 7.73
N MET A 326 20.21 -4.05 7.40
CA MET A 326 20.73 -3.83 6.04
C MET A 326 21.68 -4.95 5.55
N GLN A 327 22.15 -5.83 6.44
CA GLN A 327 23.08 -6.92 6.13
C GLN A 327 22.40 -8.30 6.13
N ARG A 328 21.09 -8.38 6.39
CA ARG A 328 20.35 -9.64 6.41
C ARG A 328 20.48 -10.36 5.05
N GLU A 329 20.69 -11.67 5.13
CA GLU A 329 20.86 -12.53 3.97
C GLU A 329 19.58 -12.56 3.13
N LYS A 330 19.75 -12.42 1.82
CA LYS A 330 18.65 -12.43 0.86
C LYS A 330 19.08 -13.02 -0.49
N SER A 331 18.15 -13.66 -1.15
CA SER A 331 18.29 -14.13 -2.53
C SER A 331 17.06 -13.72 -3.34
N ILE A 332 17.27 -13.16 -4.53
CA ILE A 332 16.22 -12.64 -5.39
C ILE A 332 16.42 -13.21 -6.80
N SER A 333 15.38 -13.81 -7.36
CA SER A 333 15.30 -14.18 -8.77
C SER A 333 14.06 -13.52 -9.38
N ASP A 334 14.26 -12.69 -10.39
CA ASP A 334 13.17 -12.12 -11.19
C ASP A 334 13.39 -12.43 -12.67
N LYS A 335 12.45 -13.13 -13.28
CA LYS A 335 12.52 -13.60 -14.66
C LYS A 335 11.25 -13.24 -15.40
N LEU A 336 11.40 -12.47 -16.48
CA LEU A 336 10.35 -12.27 -17.46
C LEU A 336 10.52 -13.29 -18.60
N ILE A 337 9.60 -14.24 -18.68
CA ILE A 337 9.61 -15.35 -19.64
C ILE A 337 8.64 -15.04 -20.78
N LYS A 338 9.16 -15.05 -22.01
CA LYS A 338 8.36 -15.00 -23.25
C LYS A 338 8.28 -16.41 -23.82
N THR A 339 7.09 -17.02 -23.81
CA THR A 339 6.90 -18.36 -24.40
C THR A 339 6.17 -18.26 -25.74
N SER A 340 6.82 -18.71 -26.82
CA SER A 340 6.22 -18.76 -28.17
C SER A 340 5.04 -19.73 -28.24
N HIS A 341 5.09 -20.84 -27.47
CA HIS A 341 4.10 -21.91 -27.50
C HIS A 341 2.77 -21.60 -26.80
N SER A 342 2.70 -20.52 -26.01
CA SER A 342 1.51 -20.15 -25.23
C SER A 342 0.74 -18.96 -25.83
N ARG A 343 0.81 -18.77 -27.16
CA ARG A 343 0.22 -17.62 -27.86
C ARG A 343 0.76 -16.27 -27.36
N GLN A 344 2.07 -16.19 -27.15
CA GLN A 344 2.76 -14.96 -26.70
C GLN A 344 2.44 -14.54 -25.26
N SER A 345 2.08 -15.47 -24.36
CA SER A 345 1.95 -15.12 -22.94
C SER A 345 3.29 -14.62 -22.39
N ARG A 346 3.25 -13.54 -21.64
CA ARG A 346 4.41 -13.01 -20.90
C ARG A 346 4.21 -13.32 -19.43
N LEU A 347 5.06 -14.19 -18.92
CA LEU A 347 5.01 -14.65 -17.53
C LEU A 347 6.14 -13.99 -16.78
N ARG A 348 5.88 -13.50 -15.58
CA ARG A 348 6.93 -13.08 -14.67
C ARG A 348 6.97 -14.02 -13.48
N THR A 349 8.13 -14.58 -13.22
CA THR A 349 8.41 -15.42 -12.06
C THR A 349 9.33 -14.67 -11.12
N VAL A 350 8.88 -14.49 -9.88
CA VAL A 350 9.64 -13.84 -8.81
C VAL A 350 9.82 -14.84 -7.68
N CYS A 351 11.06 -15.08 -7.29
CA CYS A 351 11.43 -15.85 -6.10
C CYS A 351 12.19 -14.92 -5.16
N PHE A 352 11.81 -14.93 -3.88
CA PHE A 352 12.46 -14.15 -2.84
C PHE A 352 12.69 -15.02 -1.62
N GLU A 353 13.96 -15.18 -1.24
CA GLU A 353 14.36 -15.79 0.02
C GLU A 353 14.92 -14.72 0.94
N TYR A 354 14.46 -14.72 2.19
CA TYR A 354 14.86 -13.75 3.20
C TYR A 354 14.86 -14.42 4.57
N GLU A 355 16.03 -14.51 5.20
CA GLU A 355 16.19 -15.12 6.53
C GLU A 355 15.54 -16.51 6.67
N GLY A 356 15.71 -17.36 5.65
CA GLY A 356 15.18 -18.73 5.63
C GLY A 356 13.67 -18.85 5.33
N LYS A 357 12.97 -17.74 5.08
CA LYS A 357 11.60 -17.74 4.54
C LYS A 357 11.63 -17.56 3.02
N SER A 358 10.63 -18.10 2.33
CA SER A 358 10.53 -17.97 0.88
C SER A 358 9.16 -17.47 0.41
N LEU A 359 9.19 -16.69 -0.66
CA LEU A 359 8.04 -16.29 -1.46
C LEU A 359 8.33 -16.61 -2.92
N GLU A 360 7.38 -17.25 -3.58
CA GLU A 360 7.44 -17.50 -5.01
C GLU A 360 6.11 -17.12 -5.66
N LEU A 361 6.18 -16.46 -6.81
CA LEU A 361 5.00 -16.04 -7.56
C LEU A 361 5.28 -16.13 -9.05
N GLU A 362 4.39 -16.78 -9.79
CA GLU A 362 4.29 -16.64 -11.23
C GLU A 362 2.96 -16.00 -11.61
N TYR A 363 3.02 -14.97 -12.44
CA TYR A 363 1.83 -14.30 -12.95
C TYR A 363 1.97 -13.92 -14.42
N ASP A 364 0.83 -13.84 -15.10
CA ASP A 364 0.73 -13.31 -16.45
C ASP A 364 0.72 -11.77 -16.40
N VAL A 365 1.71 -11.15 -17.05
CA VAL A 365 1.88 -9.70 -17.07
C VAL A 365 0.72 -9.00 -17.80
N ALA A 366 0.10 -9.64 -18.79
CA ALA A 366 -0.93 -9.05 -19.60
C ALA A 366 -2.28 -8.97 -18.89
N CYS A 367 -2.66 -9.98 -18.12
CA CYS A 367 -3.94 -9.97 -17.39
C CYS A 367 -3.79 -9.73 -15.88
N CYS A 368 -2.56 -9.72 -15.33
CA CYS A 368 -2.29 -9.81 -13.89
C CYS A 368 -2.84 -11.10 -13.24
N GLY A 369 -3.10 -12.14 -14.03
CA GLY A 369 -3.56 -13.43 -13.51
C GLY A 369 -2.41 -14.14 -12.81
N ILE A 370 -2.57 -14.44 -11.52
CA ILE A 370 -1.63 -15.27 -10.77
C ILE A 370 -1.84 -16.71 -11.21
N LYS A 371 -0.77 -17.39 -11.61
CA LYS A 371 -0.78 -18.81 -11.97
C LYS A 371 -0.55 -19.69 -10.77
N TYR A 372 0.42 -19.32 -9.94
CA TYR A 372 0.64 -19.90 -8.63
C TYR A 372 1.36 -18.89 -7.74
N SER A 373 1.22 -19.09 -6.43
CA SER A 373 1.99 -18.41 -5.41
C SER A 373 2.35 -19.41 -4.31
N LEU A 374 3.61 -19.43 -3.89
CA LEU A 374 4.11 -20.23 -2.79
C LEU A 374 4.59 -19.32 -1.65
N VAL A 375 4.30 -19.75 -0.43
CA VAL A 375 4.84 -19.18 0.81
C VAL A 375 5.52 -20.33 1.54
N ASP A 376 6.83 -20.23 1.77
CA ASP A 376 7.63 -21.27 2.42
C ASP A 376 7.45 -22.64 1.74
N ASN A 377 7.45 -22.64 0.40
CA ASN A 377 7.21 -23.80 -0.49
C ASN A 377 5.82 -24.45 -0.38
N ILE A 378 4.85 -23.78 0.26
CA ILE A 378 3.46 -24.22 0.36
C ILE A 378 2.60 -23.33 -0.53
N LEU A 379 1.69 -23.92 -1.30
CA LEU A 379 0.71 -23.15 -2.08
C LEU A 379 -0.05 -22.18 -1.17
N ALA A 380 -0.03 -20.89 -1.50
CA ALA A 380 -0.65 -19.86 -0.68
C ALA A 380 -2.18 -20.06 -0.54
N GLU A 381 -2.81 -20.69 -1.53
CA GLU A 381 -4.23 -21.10 -1.47
C GLU A 381 -4.49 -22.27 -0.48
N ASN A 382 -3.43 -22.88 0.06
CA ASN A 382 -3.50 -24.00 1.01
C ASN A 382 -2.86 -23.67 2.37
N THR A 383 -2.39 -22.44 2.62
CA THR A 383 -1.81 -22.03 3.92
C THR A 383 -2.84 -21.73 5.01
N TYR A 384 -3.95 -22.49 5.07
CA TYR A 384 -5.06 -22.26 5.99
C TYR A 384 -5.08 -23.21 7.19
#